data_AF-A0A101X1K2-F1
#
_entry.id   AF-A0A101X1K2-F1
#
_cell.length_a   1.000
_cell.length_b   1.000
_cell.length_c   1.000
_cell.angle_alpha   90.00
_cell.angle_beta   90.00
_cell.angle_gamma   90.00
#
_symmetry.space_group_name_H-M   'P 1'
#
loop_
_entity.id
_entity.type
_entity.pdbx_description
1 polymer ?
#
loop_
_entity_poly.entity_id
_entity_poly.type
_entity_poly.pdbx_seq_one_letter_code
_entity_poly.pdbx_strand_id
1 'polypeptide(L)' 'MDGYVDGDYVVSDLNGNVIEKGNFSEPIMHAYVDEVKHFINCIENNERPIINEEDGYHVQQIVDAAYRSALTRSKVTI' A
#
# COMPACT_ATOMS: atom_id res chain seq x y z
N MET A 1 -20.81 -2.45 1.87
CA MET A 1 -19.51 -3.03 2.24
C MET A 1 -18.67 -1.83 2.63
N ASP A 2 -18.51 -1.61 3.92
CA ASP A 2 -17.66 -0.54 4.44
C ASP A 2 -16.23 -0.93 4.10
N GLY A 3 -15.66 -0.19 3.15
CA GLY A 3 -14.33 -0.48 2.66
C GLY A 3 -13.28 0.00 3.64
N TYR A 4 -12.33 -0.88 3.95
CA TYR A 4 -11.28 -0.77 4.98
C TYR A 4 -10.21 0.31 4.77
N VAL A 5 -10.52 1.40 4.08
CA VAL A 5 -9.52 2.41 3.69
C VAL A 5 -9.99 3.79 4.13
N ASP A 6 -10.38 3.91 5.39
CA ASP A 6 -10.48 5.17 6.11
C ASP A 6 -9.76 5.06 7.46
N GLY A 7 -9.30 6.19 8.00
CA GLY A 7 -8.67 6.20 9.30
C GLY A 7 -7.67 7.32 9.52
N ASP A 8 -7.33 7.53 10.79
CA ASP A 8 -6.32 8.50 11.18
C ASP A 8 -4.92 7.97 10.84
N TYR A 9 -4.06 8.85 10.33
CA TYR A 9 -2.67 8.53 10.04
C TYR A 9 -1.73 9.61 10.61
N VAL A 10 -0.50 9.18 10.87
CA VAL A 10 0.61 10.05 11.29
C VAL A 10 1.86 9.59 10.53
N VAL A 11 2.54 10.54 9.89
CA VAL A 11 3.85 10.35 9.27
C VAL A 11 4.87 11.11 10.10
N SER A 12 5.92 10.41 10.55
CA SER A 12 7.02 10.99 11.33
C SER A 12 8.35 10.72 10.66
N ASP A 13 9.32 11.61 10.87
CA ASP A 13 10.71 11.36 10.48
C ASP A 13 11.36 10.30 11.39
N LEU A 14 12.60 9.92 11.08
CA LEU A 14 13.38 8.97 11.88
C LEU A 14 13.70 9.47 13.31
N ASN A 15 13.58 10.77 13.56
CA ASN A 15 13.79 11.37 14.87
C ASN A 15 12.49 11.45 15.69
N GLY A 16 11.36 11.00 15.13
CA GLY A 16 10.04 11.06 15.75
C GLY A 16 9.34 12.41 15.61
N ASN A 17 9.88 13.35 14.82
CA ASN A 17 9.18 14.59 14.52
C ASN A 17 8.02 14.30 13.57
N VAL A 18 6.81 14.70 13.95
CA VAL A 18 5.63 14.55 13.09
C VAL A 18 5.77 15.48 11.88
N ILE A 19 5.80 14.89 10.69
CA ILE A 19 5.82 15.57 9.40
C ILE A 19 4.39 15.89 8.96
N GLU A 20 3.49 14.92 9.15
CA GLU A 20 2.11 15.00 8.69
C GLU A 20 1.20 14.20 9.61
N LYS A 21 -0.03 14.67 9.79
CA LYS A 21 -1.10 13.91 10.44
C LYS A 21 -2.43 14.28 9.79
N GLY A 22 -3.32 13.32 9.68
CA GLY A 22 -4.62 13.56 9.07
C GLY A 22 -5.56 12.39 9.26
N ASN A 23 -6.71 12.50 8.60
CA ASN A 23 -7.67 11.42 8.46
C ASN A 23 -7.81 11.13 6.97
N PHE A 24 -7.53 9.90 6.57
CA PHE A 24 -7.76 9.42 5.22
C PHE A 24 -9.23 9.01 5.11
N SER A 25 -9.95 9.57 4.15
CA SER A 25 -11.38 9.31 3.93
C SER A 25 -11.71 9.52 2.46
N GLU A 26 -11.12 8.70 1.59
CA GLU A 26 -11.44 8.72 0.17
C GLU A 26 -12.33 7.54 -0.22
N PRO A 27 -13.37 7.76 -1.06
CA PRO A 27 -14.15 6.66 -1.59
C PRO A 27 -13.29 5.73 -2.44
N ILE A 28 -13.23 4.45 -2.06
CA ILE A 28 -12.48 3.40 -2.78
C ILE A 28 -12.82 3.35 -4.27
N MET A 29 -14.05 3.68 -4.64
CA MET A 29 -14.47 3.74 -6.05
C MET A 29 -13.63 4.71 -6.89
N HIS A 30 -13.16 5.82 -6.32
CA HIS A 30 -12.29 6.76 -7.05
C HIS A 30 -10.91 6.14 -7.31
N ALA A 31 -10.33 5.49 -6.30
CA ALA A 31 -9.03 4.83 -6.43
C ALA A 31 -9.03 3.76 -7.54
N TYR A 32 -10.07 2.91 -7.61
CA TYR A 32 -10.20 1.92 -8.68
C TYR A 32 -10.32 2.55 -10.07
N VAL A 33 -11.12 3.62 -10.19
CA VAL A 33 -11.28 4.33 -11.47
C VAL A 33 -9.94 4.91 -11.93
N ASP A 34 -9.17 5.49 -11.02
CA ASP A 34 -7.89 6.09 -11.35
C ASP A 34 -6.81 5.05 -11.67
N GLU A 35 -6.82 3.89 -11.01
CA GLU A 35 -5.95 2.75 -11.35
C GLU A 35 -6.23 2.24 -12.77
N VAL A 36 -7.50 2.07 -13.15
CA VAL A 36 -7.88 1.62 -14.50
C VAL A 36 -7.50 2.65 -15.55
N LYS A 37 -7.69 3.95 -15.28
CA LYS A 37 -7.24 5.02 -16.18
C LYS A 37 -5.72 4.98 -16.37
N HIS A 38 -4.96 4.80 -15.28
CA HIS A 38 -3.51 4.69 -15.33
C HIS A 38 -3.05 3.50 -16.17
N PHE A 39 -3.69 2.34 -16.01
CA PHE A 39 -3.41 1.16 -16.82
C PHE A 39 -3.64 1.41 -18.32
N ILE A 40 -4.78 2.00 -18.68
CA ILE A 40 -5.09 2.34 -20.09
C ILE A 40 -4.05 3.33 -20.64
N ASN A 41 -3.72 4.38 -19.87
CA ASN A 41 -2.73 5.37 -20.26
C ASN A 41 -1.35 4.75 -20.51
N CYS A 42 -0.93 3.78 -19.68
CA CYS A 42 0.33 3.06 -19.89
C CYS A 42 0.33 2.30 -21.22
N ILE A 43 -0.80 1.67 -21.59
CA ILE A 43 -0.94 0.98 -22.88
C ILE A 43 -0.86 1.98 -24.04
N GLU A 44 -1.63 3.06 -23.97
CA GLU A 44 -1.74 4.06 -25.05
C GLU A 44 -0.40 4.76 -25.33
N ASN A 45 0.39 5.01 -24.28
CA ASN A 45 1.66 5.73 -24.38
C ASN A 45 2.89 4.80 -24.40
N ASN A 46 2.70 3.48 -24.39
CA ASN A 46 3.78 2.49 -24.29
C ASN A 46 4.71 2.76 -23.09
N GLU A 47 4.11 3.12 -21.96
CA GLU A 47 4.77 3.37 -20.68
C GLU A 47 4.62 2.14 -19.77
N ARG A 48 5.52 2.01 -18.80
CA ARG A 48 5.40 0.99 -17.76
C ARG A 48 4.59 1.55 -16.59
N PRO A 49 3.69 0.75 -15.99
CA PRO A 49 3.04 1.15 -14.75
C PRO A 49 4.06 1.47 -13.66
N ILE A 50 3.69 2.38 -12.75
CA ILE A 50 4.52 2.78 -11.60
C ILE A 50 4.77 1.58 -10.68
N ILE A 51 3.76 0.72 -10.52
CA ILE A 51 3.80 -0.49 -9.69
C ILE A 51 3.92 -1.71 -10.63
N ASN A 52 4.83 -2.62 -10.32
CA ASN A 52 5.07 -3.83 -11.12
C ASN A 52 4.92 -5.12 -10.29
N GLU A 53 5.28 -6.26 -10.90
CA GLU A 53 5.21 -7.58 -10.27
C GLU A 53 6.21 -7.77 -9.12
N GLU A 54 7.36 -7.08 -9.14
CA GLU A 54 8.37 -7.16 -8.07
C GLU A 54 7.86 -6.48 -6.80
N ASP A 55 7.16 -5.35 -6.93
CA ASP A 55 6.51 -4.68 -5.81
C ASP A 55 5.51 -5.61 -5.13
N GLY A 56 4.66 -6.27 -5.93
CA GLY A 56 3.69 -7.24 -5.44
C GLY A 56 4.34 -8.44 -4.74
N TYR A 57 5.42 -8.96 -5.31
CA TYR A 57 6.21 -10.04 -4.72
C TYR A 57 6.77 -9.65 -3.34
N HIS A 58 7.40 -8.48 -3.22
CA HIS A 58 7.97 -8.01 -1.97
C HIS A 58 6.92 -7.75 -0.89
N VAL A 59 5.79 -7.15 -1.24
CA VAL A 59 4.67 -6.97 -0.30
C VAL A 59 4.16 -8.31 0.20
N GLN A 60 4.01 -9.31 -0.68
CA GLN A 60 3.58 -10.65 -0.28
C GLN A 60 4.56 -11.29 0.71
N GLN A 61 5.87 -11.16 0.49
CA GLN A 61 6.87 -11.67 1.43
C GLN A 61 6.74 -11.04 2.82
N ILE A 62 6.47 -9.73 2.89
CA ILE A 62 6.25 -8.99 4.15
C ILE A 62 4.99 -9.51 4.85
N VAL A 63 3.88 -9.63 4.14
CA VAL A 63 2.60 -10.13 4.69
C VAL A 63 2.76 -11.54 5.26
N ASP A 64 3.42 -12.42 4.52
CA ASP A 64 3.68 -13.80 4.94
C ASP A 64 4.60 -13.87 6.16
N ALA A 65 5.62 -13.00 6.23
CA ALA A 65 6.51 -12.92 7.39
C ALA A 65 5.78 -12.41 8.64
N ALA A 66 4.91 -11.41 8.51
CA ALA A 66 4.09 -10.91 9.61
C ALA A 66 3.16 -12.00 10.15
N TYR A 67 2.49 -12.73 9.25
CA TYR A 67 1.64 -13.86 9.61
C TYR A 67 2.41 -14.95 10.37
N ARG A 68 3.57 -15.38 9.84
CA ARG A 68 4.43 -16.37 10.49
C ARG A 68 4.95 -15.91 11.85
N SER A 69 5.33 -14.64 11.98
CA SER A 69 5.79 -14.04 13.22
C SER A 69 4.70 -14.11 14.29
N ALA A 70 3.46 -13.75 13.94
CA ALA A 70 2.32 -13.82 14.85
C ALA A 70 2.02 -15.25 15.30
N LEU A 71 2.05 -16.21 14.37
CA LEU A 71 1.78 -17.63 14.66
C LEU A 71 2.85 -18.25 15.57
N THR A 72 4.11 -17.95 15.33
CA THR A 72 5.25 -18.57 16.04
C THR A 72 5.71 -17.79 17.27
N ARG A 73 5.22 -16.55 17.45
CA ARG A 73 5.66 -15.61 18.50
C ARG A 73 7.17 -15.39 18.49
N SER A 74 7.76 -15.36 17.30
CA SER A 74 9.19 -15.25 17.11
C SER A 74 9.53 -14.31 15.96
N LYS A 75 10.72 -13.72 15.99
CA LYS A 75 11.21 -12.88 14.90
C LYS A 75 11.39 -13.73 13.63
N VAL A 76 10.85 -13.24 12.52
CA VAL A 76 11.00 -13.83 11.19
C VAL A 76 11.84 -12.90 10.32
N THR A 77 12.77 -13.49 9.55
CA THR A 77 13.52 -12.78 8.51
C THR A 77 12.78 -12.93 7.19
N ILE A 78 12.69 -11.82 6.44
CA ILE A 78 12.16 -11.77 5.07
C ILE A 78 13.28 -12.15 4.10
#